data_AF-A0A351SC03-F1
#
_entry.id   AF-A0A351SC03-F1
#
_cell.length_a   1.000
_cell.length_b   1.000
_cell.length_c   1.000
_cell.angle_alpha   90.00
_cell.angle_beta   90.00
_cell.angle_gamma   90.00
#
_symmetry.space_group_name_H-M   'P 1'
#
loop_
_entity.id
_entity.type
_entity.pdbx_description
1 polymer ?
#
loop_
_entity_poly.entity_id
_entity_poly.type
_entity_poly.pdbx_seq_one_letter_code
_entity_poly.pdbx_strand_id
1 'polypeptide(L)'
;SGGTTLMRAPWGLNNFIVSATLQATVKSAEVLSACQAMTKKFTAGQAGVTLIEDLMICRVMAHDKTHVWNLLMELWHRLRPDTVGHNPHLPRIWAT
;
A
#
# COMPACT_ATOMS: atom_id res chain seq x y z
N SER A 1 -7.72 -19.61 -21.76
CA SER A 1 -7.82 -19.79 -20.29
C SER A 1 -8.85 -18.80 -19.76
N GLY A 2 -9.85 -19.26 -19.00
CA GLY A 2 -10.99 -18.42 -18.56
C GLY A 2 -10.66 -17.36 -17.50
N GLY A 3 -9.53 -17.47 -16.80
CA GLY A 3 -9.15 -16.54 -15.73
C GLY A 3 -8.69 -15.16 -16.19
N THR A 4 -8.19 -15.02 -17.43
CA THR A 4 -7.59 -13.77 -17.91
C THR A 4 -8.61 -12.64 -18.03
N THR A 5 -9.84 -12.93 -18.49
CA THR A 5 -10.88 -11.90 -18.64
C THR A 5 -11.39 -11.42 -17.29
N LEU A 6 -11.59 -12.33 -16.33
CA LEU A 6 -12.00 -11.99 -14.97
C LEU A 6 -10.95 -11.17 -14.23
N MET A 7 -9.67 -11.52 -14.38
CA MET A 7 -8.55 -10.78 -13.78
C MET A 7 -8.40 -9.38 -14.38
N ARG A 8 -8.79 -9.16 -15.64
CA ARG A 8 -8.69 -7.86 -16.30
C ARG A 8 -9.87 -6.94 -16.01
N ALA A 9 -10.97 -7.47 -15.49
CA ALA A 9 -12.16 -6.70 -15.19
C ALA A 9 -11.90 -5.65 -14.08
N PRO A 10 -12.72 -4.59 -13.97
CA PRO A 10 -12.58 -3.57 -12.92
C PRO A 10 -12.67 -4.13 -11.49
N TRP A 11 -13.41 -5.22 -11.31
CA TRP A 11 -13.50 -5.94 -10.03
C TRP A 11 -12.37 -6.95 -9.81
N GLY A 12 -11.52 -7.16 -10.81
CA GLY A 12 -10.28 -7.93 -10.72
C GLY A 12 -9.08 -7.00 -10.52
N LEU A 13 -8.02 -7.22 -11.29
CA LEU A 13 -6.84 -6.35 -11.32
C LEU A 13 -6.98 -5.15 -12.25
N ASN A 14 -8.12 -4.94 -12.91
CA ASN A 14 -8.35 -3.76 -13.76
C ASN A 14 -7.21 -3.48 -14.75
N ASN A 15 -6.75 -4.52 -15.48
CA ASN A 15 -5.58 -4.54 -16.36
C ASN A 15 -4.20 -4.30 -15.72
N PHE A 16 -4.08 -4.02 -14.42
CA PHE A 16 -2.80 -3.95 -13.74
C PHE A 16 -2.17 -5.34 -13.58
N ILE A 17 -0.84 -5.38 -13.56
CA ILE A 17 -0.07 -6.63 -13.45
C ILE A 17 0.66 -6.78 -12.11
N VAL A 18 0.67 -5.71 -11.30
CA VAL A 18 1.18 -5.71 -9.93
C VAL A 18 0.06 -5.31 -8.99
N SER A 19 -0.09 -6.05 -7.90
CA SER A 19 -0.95 -5.69 -6.77
C SER A 19 -0.20 -5.97 -5.47
N ALA A 20 -0.35 -5.07 -4.49
CA ALA A 20 0.20 -5.27 -3.17
C ALA A 20 -0.73 -4.72 -2.09
N THR A 21 -0.59 -5.27 -0.89
CA THR A 21 -1.33 -4.84 0.30
C THR A 21 -0.35 -4.63 1.44
N LEU A 22 -0.48 -3.52 2.15
CA LEU A 22 0.25 -3.23 3.38
C LEU A 22 -0.75 -3.00 4.50
N GLN A 23 -0.51 -3.64 5.64
CA GLN A 23 -1.36 -3.59 6.81
C GLN A 23 -0.54 -3.14 8.02
N ALA A 24 -1.12 -2.24 8.82
CA ALA A 24 -0.48 -1.73 10.03
C ALA A 24 -1.53 -1.23 11.03
N THR A 25 -1.27 -1.42 12.32
CA THR A 25 -2.09 -0.82 13.38
C THR A 25 -1.74 0.66 13.55
N VAL A 26 -2.69 1.56 13.36
CA VAL A 26 -2.48 3.01 13.42
C VAL A 26 -3.27 3.60 14.57
N LYS A 27 -2.56 4.20 15.53
CA LYS A 27 -3.16 4.87 16.70
C LYS A 27 -3.30 6.39 16.51
N SER A 28 -2.55 6.96 15.58
CA SER A 28 -2.50 8.40 15.31
C SER A 28 -3.32 8.78 14.07
N ALA A 29 -4.32 9.64 14.25
CA ALA A 29 -5.11 10.20 13.15
C ALA A 29 -4.26 11.03 12.17
N GLU A 30 -3.17 11.65 12.66
CA GLU A 30 -2.23 12.38 11.83
C GLU A 30 -1.48 11.44 10.88
N VAL A 31 -1.02 10.30 11.38
CA VAL A 31 -0.37 9.28 10.55
C VAL A 31 -1.31 8.72 9.50
N LEU A 32 -2.56 8.41 9.87
CA LEU A 32 -3.57 7.98 8.90
C LEU A 32 -3.77 9.03 7.80
N SER A 33 -3.92 10.30 8.17
CA SER A 33 -4.13 11.41 7.23
C SER A 33 -2.95 11.56 6.27
N ALA A 34 -1.71 11.42 6.78
CA ALA A 34 -0.51 11.42 5.96
C ALA A 34 -0.49 10.24 4.98
N CYS A 35 -0.82 9.03 5.43
CA CYS A 35 -0.92 7.84 4.56
C CYS A 35 -1.97 8.01 3.46
N GLN A 36 -3.15 8.53 3.79
CA GLN A 36 -4.18 8.85 2.80
C GLN A 36 -3.69 9.89 1.78
N ALA A 37 -3.04 10.96 2.24
CA ALA A 37 -2.47 11.98 1.35
C ALA A 37 -1.38 11.41 0.42
N MET A 38 -0.52 10.51 0.90
CA MET A 38 0.47 9.82 0.07
C MET A 38 -0.21 8.96 -1.01
N THR A 39 -1.23 8.17 -0.65
CA THR A 39 -1.95 7.36 -1.65
C THR A 39 -2.73 8.19 -2.67
N LYS A 40 -3.26 9.36 -2.29
CA LYS A 40 -3.92 10.28 -3.23
C LYS A 40 -2.96 10.90 -4.25
N LYS A 41 -1.68 11.04 -3.90
CA LYS A 41 -0.63 11.54 -4.80
C LYS A 41 -0.07 10.46 -5.72
N PHE A 42 -0.42 9.19 -5.52
CA PHE A 42 0.06 8.09 -6.34
C PHE A 42 -0.62 8.13 -7.72
N THR A 43 0.15 8.42 -8.76
CA THR A 43 -0.35 8.56 -10.14
C THR A 43 0.03 7.40 -11.07
N ALA A 44 0.94 6.51 -10.64
CA ALA A 44 1.42 5.38 -11.44
C ALA A 44 0.46 4.17 -11.48
N GLY A 45 -0.74 4.31 -10.91
CA GLY A 45 -1.74 3.26 -10.81
C GLY A 45 -2.87 3.67 -9.86
N GLN A 46 -3.42 2.69 -9.14
CA GLN A 46 -4.47 2.91 -8.15
C GLN A 46 -3.94 2.60 -6.76
N ALA A 47 -4.16 3.49 -5.81
CA ALA A 47 -3.86 3.27 -4.40
C ALA A 47 -4.97 3.81 -3.52
N GLY A 48 -5.18 3.17 -2.37
CA GLY A 48 -6.15 3.61 -1.40
C GLY A 48 -5.87 3.05 -0.02
N VAL A 49 -6.29 3.82 1.00
CA VAL A 49 -6.20 3.43 2.40
C VAL A 49 -7.61 3.33 2.97
N THR A 50 -7.86 2.25 3.70
CA THR A 50 -9.05 2.06 4.53
C THR A 50 -8.62 1.81 5.96
N LEU A 51 -9.35 2.37 6.92
CA LEU A 51 -9.19 2.06 8.34
C LEU A 51 -10.37 1.20 8.79
N ILE A 52 -10.09 0.07 9.43
CA ILE A 52 -11.07 -0.77 10.11
C ILE A 52 -10.65 -0.82 11.56
N GLU A 53 -11.41 -0.18 12.45
CA GLU A 53 -11.01 0.04 13.85
C GLU A 53 -9.64 0.74 13.93
N ASP A 54 -8.59 0.06 14.39
CA ASP A 54 -7.21 0.56 14.41
C ASP A 54 -6.33 -0.06 13.31
N LEU A 55 -6.87 -0.97 12.48
CA LEU A 55 -6.14 -1.62 11.40
C LEU A 55 -6.24 -0.82 10.10
N MET A 56 -5.14 -0.18 9.72
CA MET A 56 -5.00 0.45 8.42
C MET A 56 -4.64 -0.58 7.36
N ILE A 57 -5.37 -0.59 6.25
CA ILE A 57 -5.12 -1.42 5.07
C ILE A 57 -4.89 -0.49 3.88
N CYS A 58 -3.67 -0.49 3.35
CA CYS A 58 -3.33 0.13 2.08
C CYS A 58 -3.35 -0.92 0.97
N ARG A 59 -4.07 -0.65 -0.11
CA ARG A 59 -4.06 -1.46 -1.34
C ARG A 59 -3.52 -0.62 -2.49
N VAL A 60 -2.67 -1.22 -3.31
CA VAL A 60 -2.08 -0.57 -4.47
C VAL A 60 -2.01 -1.53 -5.64
N MET A 61 -2.25 -1.01 -6.83
CA MET A 61 -2.17 -1.71 -8.11
C MET A 61 -1.49 -0.82 -9.15
N ALA A 62 -0.56 -1.39 -9.92
CA ALA A 62 0.18 -0.67 -10.97
C ALA A 62 0.66 -1.61 -12.07
N HIS A 63 1.23 -1.04 -13.13
CA HIS A 63 1.86 -1.82 -14.20
C HIS A 63 3.33 -2.16 -13.91
N ASP A 64 3.91 -1.60 -12.85
CA ASP A 64 5.32 -1.76 -12.53
C ASP A 64 5.54 -1.93 -11.02
N LYS A 65 6.49 -2.81 -10.68
CA LYS A 65 6.83 -3.15 -9.28
C LYS A 65 7.47 -1.96 -8.58
N THR A 66 8.29 -1.18 -9.27
CA THR A 66 9.09 -0.10 -8.67
C THR A 66 8.18 0.98 -8.07
N HIS A 67 7.15 1.39 -8.78
CA HIS A 67 6.19 2.37 -8.28
C HIS A 67 5.42 1.87 -7.04
N VAL A 68 4.97 0.62 -7.07
CA VAL A 68 4.32 -0.02 -5.92
C VAL A 68 5.27 -0.05 -4.74
N TRP A 69 6.51 -0.49 -4.97
CA TRP A 69 7.52 -0.60 -3.95
C TRP A 69 7.84 0.73 -3.27
N ASN A 70 8.06 1.78 -4.06
CA ASN A 70 8.35 3.12 -3.56
C ASN A 70 7.22 3.63 -2.65
N LEU A 71 5.97 3.50 -3.07
CA LEU A 71 4.82 3.89 -2.25
C LEU A 71 4.75 3.09 -0.94
N LEU A 72 4.94 1.76 -1.01
CA LEU A 72 4.92 0.92 0.18
C LEU A 72 6.05 1.27 1.15
N MET A 73 7.21 1.68 0.65
CA MET A 73 8.33 2.08 1.47
C MET A 73 8.13 3.44 2.14
N GLU A 74 7.57 4.41 1.41
CA GLU A 74 7.17 5.69 1.99
C GLU A 74 6.12 5.52 3.10
N LEU A 75 5.09 4.69 2.84
CA LEU A 75 4.09 4.33 3.84
C LEU A 75 4.72 3.65 5.05
N TRP A 76 5.59 2.66 4.82
CA TRP A 76 6.29 1.96 5.90
C TRP A 76 7.11 2.89 6.77
N HIS A 77 7.90 3.79 6.16
CA HIS A 77 8.70 4.76 6.90
C HIS A 77 7.85 5.71 7.76
N ARG A 78 6.65 6.07 7.29
CA ARG A 78 5.70 6.88 8.06
C ARG A 78 5.06 6.09 9.22
N LEU A 79 4.73 4.83 9.01
CA LEU A 79 3.99 4.00 9.97
C LEU A 79 4.86 3.40 11.07
N ARG A 80 6.12 3.04 10.75
CA ARG A 80 6.98 2.24 11.62
C ARG A 80 7.26 2.88 12.99
N PRO A 81 7.51 4.20 13.10
CA PRO A 81 7.73 4.83 14.40
C PRO A 81 6.54 4.65 15.35
N ASP A 82 5.33 4.85 14.84
CA ASP A 82 4.09 4.80 15.62
C ASP A 82 3.62 3.37 15.94
N THR A 83 3.96 2.41 15.09
CA THR A 83 3.57 0.99 15.23
C THR A 83 4.51 0.20 16.13
N VAL A 84 5.82 0.47 16.05
CA VAL A 84 6.87 -0.38 16.66
C VAL A 84 7.74 0.40 17.66
N GLY A 85 7.60 1.72 17.76
CA GLY A 85 8.39 2.56 18.67
C GLY A 85 9.87 2.67 18.29
N HIS A 86 10.24 2.31 17.07
CA HIS A 86 11.63 2.24 16.60
C HIS A 86 11.81 2.92 15.22
N ASN A 87 12.99 3.52 15.00
CA ASN A 87 13.35 4.24 13.77
C ASN A 87 13.20 3.40 12.48
N PRO A 88 12.76 3.99 11.35
CA PRO A 88 12.57 3.29 10.08
C PRO A 88 13.76 2.41 9.66
N HIS A 89 13.53 1.10 9.51
CA HIS A 89 14.45 0.18 8.85
C HIS A 89 13.68 -0.63 7.79
N LEU A 90 14.35 -0.97 6.69
CA LEU A 90 13.79 -1.82 5.64
C LEU A 90 13.35 -3.17 6.24
N PRO A 91 12.12 -3.65 5.98
CA PRO A 91 11.72 -4.99 6.40
C PRO A 91 12.66 -6.05 5.81
N ARG A 92 13.13 -7.02 6.62
CA ARG A 92 14.03 -8.09 6.13
C ARG A 92 13.46 -8.90 4.97
N ILE A 93 12.14 -9.13 4.96
CA ILE A 93 11.42 -9.84 3.89
C ILE A 93 11.44 -9.04 2.58
N TRP A 94 11.69 -7.74 2.65
CA TRP A 94 11.71 -6.83 1.51
C TRP A 94 13.13 -6.58 0.96
N ALA A 95 14.15 -7.16 1.59
CA ALA A 95 15.54 -7.00 1.17
C ALA A 95 16.00 -8.01 0.10
N THR A 96 15.09 -8.86 -0.41
CA THR A 96 15.34 -9.88 -1.46
C THR A 96 14.69 -9.48 -2.77
#